data_AF-A0A843TD06-F1
#
_entry.id   AF-A0A843TD06-F1
#
_cell.length_a   1.000
_cell.length_b   1.000
_cell.length_c   1.000
_cell.angle_alpha   90.00
_cell.angle_beta   90.00
_cell.angle_gamma   90.00
#
_symmetry.space_group_name_H-M   'P 1'
#
loop_
_entity.id
_entity.type
_entity.pdbx_description
1 polymer ?
#
loop_
_entity_poly.entity_id
_entity_poly.type
_entity_poly.pdbx_seq_one_letter_code
_entity_poly.pdbx_strand_id
1 'polypeptide(L)'
;MPESQAVRLLEGRLAEQEVELARLRTEVRTLASHDAGASSSAQPVRGDLAVRLQEALDRANERIHELEAERQAGGVGTLQAQVEALRLDLSRMEGHMTAFRDSARDAEAEKIRAIEARNRVLKKRREQQRQTQQEAAGRMGSVFGSLDDIVSLGDPSVGRGAGACPEASTATRPPVPDRRREREEEEVSSSRRPRPSEDTYSSHVAV
;
A
#
# COMPACT_ATOMS: atom_id res chain seq x y z
N MET A 1 -20.55 -23.24 1.45
CA MET A 1 -21.09 -22.13 2.26
C MET A 1 -22.20 -22.67 3.16
N PRO A 2 -21.86 -23.17 4.36
CA PRO A 2 -22.82 -23.78 5.29
C PRO A 2 -23.89 -22.78 5.81
N GLU A 3 -23.55 -21.49 5.92
CA GLU A 3 -24.46 -20.44 6.38
C GLU A 3 -25.70 -20.26 5.48
N SER A 4 -25.55 -20.43 4.17
CA SER A 4 -26.66 -20.32 3.21
C SER A 4 -27.69 -21.45 3.33
N GLN A 5 -27.28 -22.62 3.85
CA GLN A 5 -28.17 -23.75 4.04
C GLN A 5 -28.97 -23.62 5.35
N ALA A 6 -28.33 -23.12 6.42
CA ALA A 6 -28.99 -22.84 7.69
C ALA A 6 -30.05 -21.74 7.55
N VAL A 7 -29.76 -20.66 6.80
CA VAL A 7 -30.73 -19.60 6.52
C VAL A 7 -31.94 -20.13 5.73
N ARG A 8 -31.71 -20.94 4.70
CA ARG A 8 -32.80 -21.56 3.92
C ARG A 8 -33.67 -22.51 4.75
N LEU A 9 -33.09 -23.25 5.68
CA LEU A 9 -33.84 -24.11 6.61
C LEU A 9 -34.67 -23.28 7.60
N LEU A 10 -34.15 -22.14 8.08
CA LEU A 10 -34.91 -21.22 8.92
C LEU A 10 -36.06 -20.56 8.15
N GLU A 11 -35.84 -20.15 6.91
CA GLU A 11 -36.88 -19.59 6.03
C GLU A 11 -38.01 -20.59 5.76
N GLY A 12 -37.68 -21.86 5.49
CA GLY A 12 -38.69 -22.91 5.32
C GLY A 12 -39.52 -23.15 6.59
N ARG A 13 -38.87 -23.23 7.75
CA ARG A 13 -39.55 -23.40 9.04
C ARG A 13 -40.42 -22.21 9.41
N LEU A 14 -39.98 -20.98 9.10
CA LEU A 14 -40.78 -19.77 9.33
C LEU A 14 -42.05 -19.79 8.46
N ALA A 15 -41.91 -20.11 7.18
CA ALA A 15 -43.04 -20.21 6.25
C ALA A 15 -44.06 -21.28 6.68
N GLU A 16 -43.59 -22.43 7.16
CA GLU A 16 -44.46 -23.48 7.71
C GLU A 16 -45.23 -22.99 8.95
N GLN A 17 -44.57 -22.26 9.86
CA GLN A 17 -45.22 -21.70 11.06
C GLN A 17 -46.22 -20.58 10.71
N GLU A 18 -45.93 -19.74 9.72
CA GLU A 18 -46.85 -18.70 9.25
C GLU A 18 -48.13 -19.29 8.64
N VAL A 19 -48.01 -20.39 7.90
CA VAL A 19 -49.16 -21.13 7.34
C VAL A 19 -50.02 -21.75 8.45
N GLU A 20 -49.38 -22.38 9.44
CA GLU A 20 -50.11 -22.97 10.58
C GLU A 20 -50.78 -21.89 11.44
N LEU A 21 -50.12 -20.75 11.65
CA LEU A 21 -50.70 -19.59 12.33
C LEU A 21 -51.93 -19.05 11.58
N ALA A 22 -51.85 -18.94 10.25
CA ALA A 22 -52.98 -18.52 9.44
C ALA A 22 -54.17 -19.49 9.59
N ARG A 23 -53.90 -20.80 9.61
CA ARG A 23 -54.90 -21.84 9.84
C ARG A 23 -55.52 -21.72 11.24
N LEU A 24 -54.73 -21.62 12.29
CA LEU A 24 -55.22 -21.44 13.66
C LEU A 24 -56.07 -20.17 13.81
N ARG A 25 -55.66 -19.05 13.19
CA ARG A 25 -56.46 -17.82 13.16
C ARG A 25 -57.81 -18.02 12.48
N THR A 26 -57.87 -18.79 11.41
CA THR A 26 -59.14 -19.12 10.75
C THR A 26 -60.01 -20.03 11.59
N GLU A 27 -59.44 -21.06 12.23
CA GLU A 27 -60.16 -21.98 13.12
C GLU A 27 -60.72 -21.28 14.37
N VAL A 28 -59.95 -20.35 14.97
CA VAL A 28 -60.44 -19.50 16.06
C VAL A 28 -61.59 -18.60 15.60
N ARG A 29 -61.50 -17.99 14.41
CA ARG A 29 -62.57 -17.14 13.86
C ARG A 29 -63.85 -17.90 13.54
N THR A 30 -63.74 -19.12 13.01
CA THR A 30 -64.91 -19.95 12.67
C THR A 30 -65.59 -20.48 13.93
N LEU A 31 -64.84 -20.82 14.97
CA LEU A 31 -65.41 -21.16 16.28
C LEU A 31 -66.13 -19.95 16.90
N ALA A 32 -65.49 -18.77 16.88
CA ALA A 32 -66.10 -17.54 17.39
C ALA A 32 -67.40 -17.15 16.66
N SER A 33 -67.49 -17.40 15.35
CA SER A 33 -68.72 -17.13 14.58
C SER A 33 -69.82 -18.18 14.80
N HIS A 34 -69.46 -19.43 15.11
CA HIS A 34 -70.40 -20.48 15.51
C HIS A 34 -70.96 -20.33 16.92
N ASP A 35 -70.25 -19.62 17.80
CA ASP A 35 -70.72 -19.33 19.17
C ASP A 35 -71.77 -18.22 19.22
N ALA A 36 -71.81 -17.32 18.24
CA ALA A 36 -72.83 -16.27 18.14
C ALA A 36 -74.25 -16.79 17.85
N GLY A 37 -74.45 -18.09 17.55
CA GLY A 37 -75.73 -18.64 17.11
C GLY A 37 -76.20 -19.97 17.73
N ALA A 38 -75.50 -20.54 18.72
CA ALA A 38 -75.78 -21.90 19.19
C ALA A 38 -76.30 -22.00 20.64
N SER A 39 -77.23 -22.94 20.88
CA SER A 39 -77.96 -23.16 22.14
C SER A 39 -77.16 -23.92 23.22
N SER A 40 -77.65 -23.78 24.46
CA SER A 40 -77.00 -23.93 25.77
C SER A 40 -76.24 -25.21 26.14
N SER A 41 -76.33 -26.34 25.41
CA SER A 41 -75.77 -27.62 25.90
C SER A 41 -74.35 -27.94 25.40
N ALA A 42 -73.84 -27.24 24.38
CA ALA A 42 -72.48 -27.45 23.84
C ALA A 42 -71.45 -26.40 24.31
N GLN A 43 -71.88 -25.40 25.08
CA GLN A 43 -71.05 -24.27 25.55
C GLN A 43 -69.76 -24.67 26.31
N PRO A 44 -69.76 -25.66 27.24
CA PRO A 44 -68.56 -26.02 27.98
C PRO A 44 -67.46 -26.64 27.10
N VAL A 45 -67.84 -27.52 26.19
CA VAL A 45 -66.92 -28.21 25.27
C VAL A 45 -66.30 -27.24 24.26
N ARG A 46 -67.06 -26.21 23.86
CA ARG A 46 -66.57 -25.16 22.95
C ARG A 46 -65.66 -24.15 23.65
N GLY A 47 -65.97 -23.78 24.90
CA GLY A 47 -65.09 -22.94 25.72
C GLY A 47 -63.73 -23.58 25.92
N ASP A 48 -63.69 -24.88 26.26
CA ASP A 48 -62.44 -25.62 26.39
C ASP A 48 -61.65 -25.71 25.07
N LEU A 49 -62.34 -25.84 23.93
CA LEU A 49 -61.71 -25.86 22.61
C LEU A 49 -61.15 -24.48 22.21
N ALA A 50 -61.87 -23.40 22.50
CA ALA A 50 -61.43 -22.03 22.24
C ALA A 50 -60.18 -21.67 23.05
N VAL A 51 -60.12 -22.08 24.34
CA VAL A 51 -58.93 -21.88 25.18
C VAL A 51 -57.73 -22.63 24.61
N ARG A 52 -57.89 -23.89 24.21
CA ARG A 52 -56.80 -24.69 23.62
C ARG A 52 -56.28 -24.12 22.29
N LEU A 53 -57.17 -23.57 21.46
CA LEU A 53 -56.77 -22.93 20.21
C LEU A 53 -56.09 -21.59 20.44
N GLN A 54 -56.53 -20.80 21.42
CA GLN A 54 -55.85 -19.57 21.81
C GLN A 54 -54.45 -19.86 22.34
N GLU A 55 -54.29 -20.86 23.22
CA GLU A 55 -52.98 -21.32 23.70
C GLU A 55 -52.08 -21.85 22.58
N ALA A 56 -52.65 -22.47 21.54
CA ALA A 56 -51.89 -22.91 20.37
C ALA A 56 -51.46 -21.73 19.50
N LEU A 57 -52.33 -20.72 19.34
CA LEU A 57 -52.03 -19.48 18.62
C LEU A 57 -50.90 -18.71 19.30
N ASP A 58 -50.95 -18.57 20.63
CA ASP A 58 -49.95 -17.85 21.40
C ASP A 58 -48.58 -18.53 21.31
N ARG A 59 -48.54 -19.87 21.44
CA ARG A 59 -47.32 -20.66 21.23
C ARG A 59 -46.75 -20.55 19.81
N ALA A 60 -47.62 -20.50 18.79
CA ALA A 60 -47.19 -20.32 17.41
C ALA A 60 -46.60 -18.91 17.18
N ASN A 61 -47.20 -17.87 17.76
CA ASN A 61 -46.66 -16.50 17.69
C ASN A 61 -45.30 -16.39 18.39
N GLU A 62 -45.14 -16.97 19.58
CA GLU A 62 -43.86 -17.03 20.29
C GLU A 62 -42.80 -17.73 19.44
N ARG A 63 -43.15 -18.85 18.81
CA ARG A 63 -42.22 -19.60 17.97
C ARG A 63 -41.78 -18.84 16.72
N ILE A 64 -42.67 -18.06 16.12
CA ILE A 64 -42.30 -17.19 14.99
C ILE A 64 -41.31 -16.12 15.45
N HIS A 65 -41.55 -15.46 16.58
CA HIS A 65 -40.63 -14.46 17.11
C HIS A 65 -39.24 -15.03 17.45
N GLU A 66 -39.16 -16.25 18.00
CA GLU A 66 -37.89 -16.95 18.21
C GLU A 66 -37.13 -17.22 16.91
N LEU A 67 -37.82 -17.73 15.89
CA LEU A 67 -37.23 -18.03 14.58
C LEU A 67 -36.78 -16.75 13.85
N GLU A 68 -37.50 -15.65 14.01
CA GLU A 68 -37.11 -14.33 13.51
C GLU A 68 -35.86 -13.80 14.23
N ALA A 69 -35.77 -13.98 15.54
CA ALA A 69 -34.60 -13.59 16.33
C ALA A 69 -33.36 -14.43 15.97
N GLU A 70 -33.51 -15.75 15.81
CA GLU A 70 -32.45 -16.65 15.34
C GLU A 70 -31.95 -16.23 13.95
N ARG A 71 -32.86 -15.87 13.04
CA ARG A 71 -32.52 -15.38 11.70
C ARG A 71 -31.75 -14.06 11.74
N GLN A 72 -32.18 -13.10 12.57
CA GLN A 72 -31.50 -11.81 12.69
C GLN A 72 -30.11 -11.96 13.31
N ALA A 73 -29.97 -12.77 14.35
CA ALA A 73 -28.69 -13.04 15.00
C ALA A 73 -27.70 -13.75 14.07
N GLY A 74 -28.17 -14.74 13.29
CA GLY A 74 -27.32 -15.55 12.41
C GLY A 74 -26.90 -14.87 11.11
N GLY A 75 -27.76 -14.00 10.54
CA GLY A 75 -27.51 -13.38 9.23
C GLY A 75 -27.05 -11.92 9.29
N VAL A 76 -27.71 -11.09 10.10
CA VAL A 76 -27.41 -9.64 10.14
C VAL A 76 -26.22 -9.37 11.03
N GLY A 77 -26.12 -10.03 12.19
CA GLY A 77 -24.99 -9.86 13.10
C GLY A 77 -23.65 -10.29 12.50
N THR A 78 -23.64 -11.39 11.75
CA THR A 78 -22.44 -11.91 11.08
C THR A 78 -22.01 -11.01 9.91
N LEU A 79 -22.94 -10.57 9.06
CA LEU A 79 -22.65 -9.62 7.99
C LEU A 79 -22.19 -8.26 8.53
N GLN A 80 -22.78 -7.79 9.62
CA GLN A 80 -22.36 -6.53 10.24
C GLN A 80 -20.93 -6.63 10.80
N ALA A 81 -20.60 -7.72 11.49
CA ALA A 81 -19.24 -7.97 11.97
C ALA A 81 -18.23 -8.08 10.80
N GLN A 82 -18.60 -8.73 9.70
CA GLN A 82 -17.75 -8.81 8.50
C GLN A 82 -17.54 -7.43 7.86
N VAL A 83 -18.57 -6.58 7.79
CA VAL A 83 -18.46 -5.21 7.28
C VAL A 83 -17.56 -4.35 8.18
N GLU A 84 -17.66 -4.50 9.50
CA GLU A 84 -16.77 -3.80 10.44
C GLU A 84 -15.32 -4.27 10.32
N ALA A 85 -15.07 -5.57 10.17
CA ALA A 85 -13.74 -6.11 9.92
C ALA A 85 -13.14 -5.55 8.62
N LEU A 86 -13.91 -5.54 7.52
CA LEU A 86 -13.48 -4.97 6.24
C LEU A 86 -13.19 -3.46 6.35
N ARG A 87 -14.00 -2.71 7.11
CA ARG A 87 -13.74 -1.28 7.37
C ARG A 87 -12.42 -1.07 8.11
N LEU A 88 -12.15 -1.88 9.14
CA LEU A 88 -10.90 -1.83 9.89
C LEU A 88 -9.69 -2.12 8.98
N ASP A 89 -9.79 -3.13 8.13
CA ASP A 89 -8.73 -3.50 7.20
C ASP A 89 -8.50 -2.43 6.13
N LEU A 90 -9.57 -1.79 5.62
CA LEU A 90 -9.46 -0.62 4.74
C LEU A 90 -8.71 0.53 5.43
N SER A 91 -9.07 0.87 6.67
CA SER A 91 -8.37 1.94 7.41
C SER A 91 -6.90 1.60 7.69
N ARG A 92 -6.57 0.34 7.95
CA ARG A 92 -5.16 -0.11 8.09
C ARG A 92 -4.40 0.05 6.78
N MET A 93 -4.99 -0.36 5.65
CA MET A 93 -4.37 -0.21 4.34
C MET A 93 -4.16 1.26 3.96
N GLU A 94 -5.10 2.14 4.27
CA GLU A 94 -4.95 3.59 4.10
C GLU A 94 -3.78 4.14 4.94
N GLY A 95 -3.63 3.66 6.18
CA GLY A 95 -2.47 3.97 7.03
C GLY A 95 -1.14 3.50 6.43
N HIS A 96 -1.09 2.29 5.88
CA HIS A 96 0.12 1.80 5.21
C HIS A 96 0.45 2.59 3.94
N MET A 97 -0.56 2.95 3.14
CA MET A 97 -0.39 3.71 1.90
C MET A 97 0.10 5.15 2.16
N THR A 98 -0.39 5.78 3.22
CA THR A 98 0.09 7.11 3.65
C THR A 98 1.53 7.04 4.13
N ALA A 99 1.86 6.10 5.01
CA ALA A 99 3.23 5.89 5.50
C ALA A 99 4.22 5.59 4.36
N PHE A 100 3.84 4.75 3.39
CA PHE A 100 4.67 4.45 2.22
C PHE A 100 4.91 5.70 1.37
N ARG A 101 3.86 6.51 1.13
CA ARG A 101 3.95 7.75 0.36
C ARG A 101 4.87 8.77 1.03
N ASP A 102 4.78 8.91 2.34
CA ASP A 102 5.61 9.87 3.09
C ASP A 102 7.07 9.40 3.15
N SER A 103 7.31 8.10 3.35
CA SER A 103 8.67 7.52 3.23
C SER A 103 9.30 7.75 1.86
N ALA A 104 8.52 7.60 0.77
CA ALA A 104 9.00 7.88 -0.58
C ALA A 104 9.38 9.36 -0.77
N ARG A 105 8.56 10.29 -0.24
CA ARG A 105 8.84 11.73 -0.27
C ARG A 105 10.08 12.08 0.54
N ASP A 106 10.23 11.50 1.73
CA ASP A 106 11.38 11.74 2.60
C ASP A 106 12.68 11.26 1.94
N ALA A 107 12.65 10.08 1.32
CA ALA A 107 13.78 9.54 0.57
C ALA A 107 14.14 10.41 -0.64
N GLU A 108 13.16 10.97 -1.35
CA GLU A 108 13.40 11.89 -2.45
C GLU A 108 13.97 13.23 -1.96
N ALA A 109 13.44 13.78 -0.86
CA ALA A 109 13.96 14.99 -0.23
C ALA A 109 15.40 14.81 0.27
N GLU A 110 15.76 13.62 0.76
CA GLU A 110 17.14 13.30 1.14
C GLU A 110 18.07 13.25 -0.06
N LYS A 111 17.64 12.63 -1.18
CA LYS A 111 18.42 12.63 -2.44
C LYS A 111 18.67 14.04 -2.94
N ILE A 112 17.66 14.92 -2.92
CA ILE A 112 17.80 16.32 -3.32
C ILE A 112 18.82 17.03 -2.43
N ARG A 113 18.71 16.88 -1.10
CA ARG A 113 19.67 17.45 -0.14
C ARG A 113 21.10 16.97 -0.38
N ALA A 114 21.29 15.68 -0.69
CA ALA A 114 22.60 15.12 -1.01
C ALA A 114 23.18 15.71 -2.32
N ILE A 115 22.36 15.87 -3.36
CA ILE A 115 22.76 16.49 -4.62
C ILE A 115 23.17 17.96 -4.39
N GLU A 116 22.38 18.71 -3.63
CA GLU A 116 22.71 20.09 -3.29
C GLU A 116 24.02 20.21 -2.51
N ALA A 117 24.24 19.34 -1.52
CA ALA A 117 25.48 19.30 -0.76
C ALA A 117 26.69 19.02 -1.68
N ARG A 118 26.57 18.03 -2.58
CA ARG A 118 27.60 17.73 -3.59
C ARG A 118 27.87 18.93 -4.50
N ASN A 119 26.83 19.60 -4.98
CA ASN A 119 26.96 20.77 -5.85
C ASN A 119 27.67 21.93 -5.14
N ARG A 120 27.41 22.15 -3.85
CA ARG A 120 28.13 23.15 -3.04
C ARG A 120 29.63 22.84 -2.97
N VAL A 121 30.00 21.58 -2.75
CA VAL A 121 31.41 21.14 -2.73
C VAL A 121 32.06 21.34 -4.11
N LEU A 122 31.39 20.93 -5.18
CA LEU A 122 31.89 21.10 -6.55
C LEU A 122 32.08 22.57 -6.91
N LYS A 123 31.16 23.45 -6.49
CA LYS A 123 31.30 24.90 -6.69
C LYS A 123 32.53 25.46 -5.98
N LYS A 124 32.75 25.09 -4.71
CA LYS A 124 33.96 25.49 -3.96
C LYS A 124 35.25 25.02 -4.64
N ARG A 125 35.27 23.77 -5.11
CA ARG A 125 36.43 23.19 -5.81
C ARG A 125 36.73 23.91 -7.14
N ARG A 126 35.69 24.25 -7.91
CA ARG A 126 35.85 25.05 -9.14
C ARG A 126 36.41 26.44 -8.85
N GLU A 127 35.94 27.09 -7.79
CA GLU A 127 36.43 28.41 -7.39
C GLU A 127 37.91 28.37 -6.97
N GLN A 128 38.29 27.40 -6.14
CA GLN A 128 39.69 27.17 -5.77
C GLN A 128 40.56 26.91 -7.00
N GLN A 129 40.08 26.12 -7.96
CA GLN A 129 40.80 25.88 -9.20
C GLN A 129 41.00 27.17 -10.02
N ARG A 130 39.97 28.04 -10.11
CA ARG A 130 40.11 29.35 -10.78
C ARG A 130 41.11 30.26 -10.07
N GLN A 131 41.09 30.31 -8.74
CA GLN A 131 42.04 31.09 -7.95
C GLN A 131 43.48 30.60 -8.18
N THR A 132 43.72 29.29 -8.11
CA THR A 132 45.06 28.73 -8.39
C THR A 132 45.54 29.03 -9.82
N GLN A 133 44.64 29.01 -10.82
CA GLN A 133 44.97 29.39 -12.19
C GLN A 133 45.31 30.88 -12.32
N GLN A 134 44.55 31.76 -11.65
CA GLN A 134 44.82 33.20 -11.65
C GLN A 134 46.15 33.52 -10.95
N GLU A 135 46.45 32.89 -9.82
CA GLU A 135 47.73 33.06 -9.12
C GLU A 135 48.92 32.53 -9.94
N ALA A 136 48.75 31.39 -10.62
CA ALA A 136 49.78 30.86 -11.51
C ALA A 136 50.00 31.80 -12.71
N ALA A 137 48.92 32.31 -13.31
CA ALA A 137 49.01 33.29 -14.41
C ALA A 137 49.65 34.60 -13.96
N GLY A 138 49.31 35.12 -12.77
CA GLY A 138 49.92 36.32 -12.21
C GLY A 138 51.40 36.15 -11.91
N ARG A 139 51.80 34.99 -11.33
CA ARG A 139 53.21 34.65 -11.12
C ARG A 139 53.97 34.57 -12.43
N MET A 140 53.42 33.90 -13.45
CA MET A 140 54.04 33.85 -14.78
C MET A 140 54.16 35.25 -15.39
N GLY A 141 53.10 36.08 -15.33
CA GLY A 141 53.14 37.46 -15.82
C GLY A 141 54.22 38.31 -15.13
N SER A 142 54.41 38.14 -13.82
CA SER A 142 55.49 38.79 -13.08
C SER A 142 56.88 38.30 -13.48
N VAL A 143 57.05 36.99 -13.72
CA VAL A 143 58.31 36.42 -14.21
C VAL A 143 58.62 36.96 -15.61
N PHE A 144 57.65 36.99 -16.51
CA PHE A 144 57.82 37.56 -17.85
C PHE A 144 58.15 39.06 -17.80
N GLY A 145 57.45 39.86 -16.97
CA GLY A 145 57.78 41.28 -16.79
C GLY A 145 59.19 41.49 -16.25
N SER A 146 59.62 40.70 -15.25
CA SER A 146 60.99 40.79 -14.74
C SER A 146 62.05 40.38 -15.77
N LEU A 147 61.73 39.45 -16.67
CA LEU A 147 62.61 39.08 -17.78
C LEU A 147 62.70 40.20 -18.81
N ASP A 148 61.58 40.86 -19.14
CA ASP A 148 61.54 42.01 -20.05
C ASP A 148 62.33 43.20 -19.48
N ASP A 149 62.28 43.43 -18.17
CA ASP A 149 63.09 44.46 -17.50
C ASP A 149 64.60 44.14 -17.56
N ILE A 150 64.99 42.88 -17.37
CA ILE A 150 66.38 42.44 -17.51
C ILE A 150 66.87 42.60 -18.95
N VAL A 151 66.04 42.23 -19.93
CA VAL A 151 66.36 42.40 -21.36
C VAL A 151 66.43 43.88 -21.74
N SER A 152 65.59 44.74 -21.15
CA SER A 152 65.57 46.19 -21.40
C SER A 152 66.71 46.95 -20.71
N LEU A 153 67.24 46.44 -19.60
CA LEU A 153 68.43 46.96 -18.91
C LEU A 153 69.75 46.38 -19.47
N GLY A 154 69.67 45.40 -20.36
CA GLY A 154 70.81 44.89 -21.12
C GLY A 154 71.26 45.90 -22.17
N ASP A 155 72.45 46.44 -22.01
CA ASP A 155 73.15 47.25 -23.03
C ASP A 155 72.98 46.63 -24.43
N PRO A 156 72.51 47.36 -25.47
CA PRO A 156 72.36 46.84 -26.84
C PRO A 156 73.72 46.58 -27.53
N SER A 157 74.80 46.52 -26.77
CA SER A 157 76.19 46.51 -27.22
C SER A 157 76.87 45.16 -26.97
N VAL A 158 76.16 44.03 -27.08
CA VAL A 158 76.81 42.71 -27.11
C VAL A 158 76.22 41.84 -28.21
N GLY A 159 77.01 41.66 -29.25
CA GLY A 159 77.15 40.35 -29.90
C GLY A 159 76.09 39.98 -30.92
N ARG A 160 76.25 40.52 -32.13
CA ARG A 160 75.80 39.87 -33.36
C ARG A 160 76.56 38.53 -33.51
N GLY A 161 76.02 37.46 -32.92
CA GLY A 161 76.52 36.09 -33.04
C GLY A 161 75.60 35.27 -33.95
N ALA A 162 76.12 34.91 -35.12
CA ALA A 162 75.41 34.17 -36.16
C ALA A 162 74.89 32.81 -35.65
N GLY A 163 73.71 32.45 -36.16
CA GLY A 163 72.98 31.25 -35.76
C GLY A 163 73.68 29.94 -36.13
N ALA A 164 73.48 28.97 -35.26
CA ALA A 164 73.48 27.55 -35.59
C ALA A 164 72.28 26.94 -34.85
N CYS A 165 71.29 26.47 -35.61
CA CYS A 165 70.18 25.69 -35.10
C CYS A 165 70.71 24.35 -34.54
N PRO A 166 70.41 23.96 -33.30
CA PRO A 166 70.41 22.56 -32.93
C PRO A 166 69.03 21.96 -33.27
N GLU A 167 69.09 20.81 -33.92
CA GLU A 167 67.96 20.01 -34.36
C GLU A 167 66.96 19.74 -33.23
N ALA A 168 65.67 19.91 -33.56
CA ALA A 168 64.57 19.55 -32.70
C ALA A 168 64.52 18.01 -32.56
N SER A 169 65.13 17.48 -31.50
CA SER A 169 64.88 16.11 -31.06
C SER A 169 63.47 16.00 -30.50
N THR A 170 62.73 15.07 -31.09
CA THR A 170 61.35 14.69 -30.80
C THR A 170 61.13 14.32 -29.33
N ALA A 171 60.54 15.22 -28.56
CA ALA A 171 60.02 14.95 -27.23
C ALA A 171 58.52 14.56 -27.31
N THR A 172 58.32 13.27 -27.09
CA THR A 172 57.15 12.53 -26.61
C THR A 172 55.89 13.35 -26.29
N ARG A 173 54.89 13.17 -27.16
CA ARG A 173 53.48 13.54 -26.97
C ARG A 173 52.94 12.90 -25.67
N PRO A 174 52.24 13.62 -24.77
CA PRO A 174 51.54 12.96 -23.67
C PRO A 174 50.35 12.15 -24.25
N PRO A 175 50.05 10.96 -23.68
CA PRO A 175 48.96 10.14 -24.19
C PRO A 175 47.60 10.82 -23.93
N VAL A 176 46.78 10.84 -24.98
CA VAL A 176 45.35 11.16 -24.91
C VAL A 176 44.67 10.05 -24.11
N PRO A 177 43.88 10.34 -23.05
CA PRO A 177 43.11 9.30 -22.40
C PRO A 177 41.98 8.83 -23.33
N ASP A 178 42.05 7.55 -23.69
CA ASP A 178 41.08 6.81 -24.49
C ASP A 178 39.68 6.88 -23.86
N ARG A 179 38.72 7.44 -24.60
CA ARG A 179 37.28 7.39 -24.27
C ARG A 179 36.67 6.04 -24.70
N ARG A 180 37.26 4.92 -24.30
CA ARG A 180 36.71 3.57 -24.51
C ARG A 180 37.26 2.61 -23.46
N ARG A 181 36.68 2.59 -22.25
CA ARG A 181 36.69 1.44 -21.31
C ARG A 181 36.06 1.80 -19.96
N GLU A 182 34.78 2.19 -19.93
CA GLU A 182 33.94 2.12 -18.71
C GLU A 182 32.48 1.94 -19.14
N ARG A 183 32.18 0.80 -19.77
CA ARG A 183 30.81 0.32 -20.02
C ARG A 183 30.87 -1.21 -20.13
N GLU A 184 31.30 -1.87 -19.07
CA GLU A 184 31.27 -3.32 -18.95
C GLU A 184 31.55 -3.71 -17.50
N GLU A 185 30.81 -3.14 -16.55
CA GLU A 185 30.80 -3.61 -15.15
C GLU A 185 29.57 -3.07 -14.40
N GLU A 186 28.37 -3.19 -14.98
CA GLU A 186 27.11 -2.99 -14.23
C GLU A 186 25.95 -3.79 -14.84
N GLU A 187 26.19 -5.03 -15.29
CA GLU A 187 25.11 -5.97 -15.64
C GLU A 187 25.40 -7.41 -15.18
N VAL A 188 25.86 -7.60 -13.93
CA VAL A 188 25.77 -8.92 -13.27
C VAL A 188 25.47 -8.73 -11.78
N SER A 189 24.28 -8.25 -11.44
CA SER A 189 23.74 -8.41 -10.06
C SER A 189 22.19 -8.38 -9.95
N SER A 190 21.44 -8.14 -11.03
CA SER A 190 19.97 -8.21 -11.00
C SER A 190 19.42 -9.48 -11.64
N SER A 191 19.69 -10.64 -11.05
CA SER A 191 18.84 -11.84 -11.18
C SER A 191 19.13 -12.89 -10.11
N ARG A 192 18.78 -12.57 -8.86
CA ARG A 192 18.37 -13.59 -7.89
C ARG A 192 17.06 -13.14 -7.23
N ARG A 193 15.94 -13.47 -7.89
CA ARG A 193 14.66 -13.62 -7.20
C ARG A 193 14.81 -14.79 -6.21
N PRO A 194 14.49 -14.63 -4.92
CA PRO A 194 14.21 -15.78 -4.09
C PRO A 194 12.90 -16.41 -4.59
N ARG A 195 12.96 -17.70 -4.95
CA ARG A 195 11.77 -18.53 -5.15
C ARG A 195 11.08 -18.73 -3.80
N PRO A 196 9.74 -18.76 -3.73
CA PRO A 196 9.06 -19.24 -2.54
C PRO A 196 9.35 -20.73 -2.39
N SER A 197 9.84 -21.13 -1.22
CA SER A 197 9.91 -22.54 -0.84
C SER A 197 8.49 -23.02 -0.54
N GLU A 198 7.96 -23.83 -1.46
CA GLU A 198 7.02 -24.89 -1.10
C GLU A 198 7.74 -25.84 -0.14
N ASP A 199 7.19 -26.03 1.06
CA ASP A 199 7.15 -27.30 1.81
C ASP A 199 6.89 -27.02 3.29
N THR A 200 5.62 -27.03 3.67
CA THR A 200 5.21 -27.67 4.93
C THR A 200 3.80 -28.21 4.78
N TYR A 201 3.70 -29.37 4.12
CA TYR A 201 2.66 -30.35 4.43
C TYR A 201 2.98 -30.95 5.80
N SER A 202 2.07 -30.84 6.78
CA SER A 202 1.74 -31.91 7.73
C SER A 202 0.67 -31.38 8.70
N SER A 203 -0.60 -31.69 8.44
CA SER A 203 -1.38 -32.70 9.19
C SER A 203 -1.83 -32.23 10.57
N HIS A 204 -3.13 -31.98 10.71
CA HIS A 204 -3.95 -32.61 11.74
C HIS A 204 -5.44 -32.49 11.38
N VAL A 205 -5.96 -33.59 10.84
CA VAL A 205 -7.33 -34.03 11.06
C VAL A 205 -7.24 -35.01 12.24
N ALA A 206 -7.98 -34.76 13.31
CA ALA A 206 -8.48 -35.80 14.22
C ALA A 206 -9.53 -35.23 15.18
N VAL A 207 -10.75 -35.78 15.03
CA VAL A 207 -11.91 -35.84 15.94
C VAL A 207 -12.75 -34.58 16.14
#